data_AF-A0A5C7HV87-F1
#
_entry.id   AF-A0A5C7HV87-F1
#
_cell.length_a   1.000
_cell.length_b   1.000
_cell.length_c   1.000
_cell.angle_alpha   90.00
_cell.angle_beta   90.00
_cell.angle_gamma   90.00
#
_symmetry.space_group_name_H-M   'P 1'
#
loop_
_entity.id
_entity.type
_entity.pdbx_description
1 polymer ?
#
loop_
_entity_poly.entity_id
_entity_poly.type
_entity_poly.pdbx_seq_one_letter_code
_entity_poly.pdbx_strand_id
1 'polypeptide(L)'
;MKVKADRDKSSPFAAMLVAQDVSGRCKELGITALHIKLRAIGGNKTKTPGPGAQSALRALAHSGMKIARIEDVTPIPTDSTRRKGDRLADQVVEEELNDNTTITRMSTRIARRLASYKSGSRAFSRVSDD
;
A
#
# COMPACT_ATOMS: atom_id res chain seq x y z
N MET A 1 -8.62 -21.74 -1.20
CA MET A 1 -8.49 -20.42 -1.86
C MET A 1 -9.87 -19.78 -1.94
N LYS A 2 -10.03 -18.51 -1.57
CA LYS A 2 -11.36 -17.88 -1.39
C LYS A 2 -11.83 -16.98 -2.53
N VAL A 3 -10.91 -16.44 -3.33
CA VAL A 3 -11.25 -15.46 -4.37
C VAL A 3 -10.87 -15.99 -5.75
N LYS A 4 -11.75 -15.74 -6.74
CA LYS A 4 -11.60 -16.19 -8.14
C LYS A 4 -10.86 -15.17 -9.01
N ALA A 5 -10.99 -13.88 -8.71
CA ALA A 5 -10.35 -12.82 -9.47
C ALA A 5 -8.88 -12.65 -9.08
N ASP A 6 -8.00 -12.51 -10.07
CA ASP A 6 -6.55 -12.40 -9.85
C ASP A 6 -6.14 -11.14 -9.08
N ARG A 7 -6.82 -10.02 -9.36
CA ARG A 7 -6.56 -8.72 -8.71
C ARG A 7 -6.81 -8.75 -7.20
N ASP A 8 -7.75 -9.56 -6.76
CA ASP A 8 -8.25 -9.56 -5.38
C ASP A 8 -7.47 -10.54 -4.48
N LYS A 9 -6.49 -11.25 -5.05
CA LYS A 9 -5.64 -12.22 -4.32
C LYS A 9 -4.83 -11.56 -3.19
N SER A 10 -4.40 -10.32 -3.36
CA SER A 10 -3.66 -9.55 -2.35
C SER A 10 -4.57 -8.72 -1.44
N SER A 11 -5.88 -8.72 -1.65
CA SER A 11 -6.81 -7.88 -0.89
C SER A 11 -6.86 -8.28 0.59
N PRO A 12 -6.94 -7.31 1.52
CA PRO A 12 -7.09 -7.60 2.94
C PRO A 12 -8.36 -8.39 3.25
N PHE A 13 -9.43 -8.19 2.46
CA PHE A 13 -10.68 -8.93 2.61
C PHE A 13 -10.49 -10.42 2.30
N ALA A 14 -9.77 -10.74 1.23
CA ALA A 14 -9.44 -12.11 0.86
C ALA A 14 -8.63 -12.82 1.96
N ALA A 15 -7.66 -12.11 2.55
CA ALA A 15 -6.83 -12.63 3.63
C ALA A 15 -7.64 -12.96 4.90
N MET A 16 -8.60 -12.10 5.25
CA MET A 16 -9.49 -12.32 6.40
C MET A 16 -10.34 -13.59 6.24
N LEU A 17 -10.97 -13.77 5.08
CA LEU A 17 -11.82 -14.96 4.81
C LEU A 17 -11.00 -16.25 4.87
N VAL A 18 -9.76 -16.23 4.35
CA VAL A 18 -8.87 -17.39 4.43
C VAL A 18 -8.45 -17.68 5.87
N ALA A 19 -8.12 -16.65 6.66
CA ALA A 19 -7.74 -16.80 8.06
C ALA A 19 -8.86 -17.40 8.92
N GLN A 20 -10.12 -17.01 8.69
CA GLN A 20 -11.28 -17.57 9.38
C GLN A 20 -11.44 -19.07 9.10
N ASP A 21 -11.37 -19.49 7.84
CA ASP A 21 -11.43 -20.91 7.47
C ASP A 21 -10.31 -21.74 8.12
N VAL A 22 -9.07 -21.22 8.10
CA VAL A 22 -7.92 -21.88 8.73
C VAL A 22 -8.16 -22.03 10.23
N SER A 23 -8.67 -20.98 10.89
CA SER A 23 -8.99 -21.05 12.32
C SER A 23 -10.06 -22.10 12.65
N GLY A 24 -11.08 -22.24 11.80
CA GLY A 24 -12.11 -23.28 11.97
C GLY A 24 -11.51 -24.68 11.94
N ARG A 25 -10.67 -24.95 10.94
CA ARG A 25 -9.95 -26.22 10.83
C ARG A 25 -8.97 -26.45 11.99
N CYS A 26 -8.29 -25.41 12.46
CA CYS A 26 -7.40 -25.53 13.63
C CYS A 26 -8.16 -25.93 14.90
N LYS A 27 -9.39 -25.44 15.08
CA LYS A 27 -10.26 -25.82 16.21
C LYS A 27 -10.72 -27.28 16.13
N GLU A 28 -11.09 -27.75 14.94
CA GLU A 28 -11.44 -29.16 14.70
C GLU A 28 -10.26 -30.10 15.06
N LEU A 29 -9.04 -29.66 14.80
CA LEU A 29 -7.80 -30.39 15.13
C LEU A 29 -7.34 -30.21 16.59
N GLY A 30 -8.03 -29.39 17.39
CA GLY A 30 -7.66 -29.14 18.78
C GLY A 30 -6.43 -28.24 19.00
N ILE A 31 -6.00 -27.48 18.00
CA ILE A 31 -4.87 -26.54 18.12
C ILE A 31 -5.35 -25.29 18.87
N THR A 32 -4.71 -24.97 19.99
CA THR A 32 -5.12 -23.86 20.88
C THR A 32 -4.25 -22.61 20.75
N ALA A 33 -2.99 -22.75 20.32
CA ALA A 33 -2.04 -21.66 20.20
C ALA A 33 -1.18 -21.75 18.93
N LEU A 34 -0.80 -20.60 18.38
CA LEU A 34 0.01 -20.47 17.16
C LEU A 34 1.23 -19.57 17.40
N HIS A 35 2.37 -19.98 16.85
CA HIS A 35 3.51 -19.11 16.61
C HIS A 35 3.41 -18.55 15.19
N ILE A 36 3.46 -17.23 15.06
CA ILE A 36 3.28 -16.54 13.79
C ILE A 36 4.65 -16.11 13.29
N LYS A 37 5.02 -16.60 12.10
CA LYS A 37 6.19 -16.15 11.36
C LYS A 37 5.73 -15.33 10.18
N LEU A 38 5.98 -14.02 10.24
CA LEU A 38 5.64 -13.07 9.19
C LEU A 38 6.78 -13.02 8.18
N ARG A 39 6.43 -13.04 6.89
CA ARG A 39 7.41 -13.05 5.79
C ARG A 39 6.97 -12.14 4.67
N ALA A 40 7.78 -11.14 4.34
CA ALA A 40 7.68 -10.41 3.09
C ALA A 40 8.52 -11.10 1.98
N ILE A 41 8.46 -10.57 0.76
CA ILE A 41 9.21 -11.12 -0.37
C ILE A 41 10.73 -11.05 -0.09
N GLY A 42 11.19 -9.91 0.43
CA GLY A 42 12.55 -9.68 0.90
C GLY A 42 13.62 -9.77 -0.19
N GLY A 43 14.88 -9.96 0.22
CA GLY A 43 16.03 -9.95 -0.68
C GLY A 43 16.19 -8.58 -1.35
N ASN A 44 16.24 -8.58 -2.68
CA ASN A 44 16.34 -7.36 -3.49
C ASN A 44 14.97 -6.71 -3.78
N LYS A 45 13.87 -7.30 -3.31
CA LYS A 45 12.52 -6.74 -3.51
C LYS A 45 12.06 -6.01 -2.24
N THR A 46 10.77 -5.75 -2.14
CA THR A 46 10.16 -5.12 -0.98
C THR A 46 10.31 -5.99 0.27
N LYS A 47 10.82 -5.37 1.33
CA LYS A 47 10.90 -5.95 2.67
C LYS A 47 9.62 -5.70 3.48
N THR A 48 8.77 -4.79 3.00
CA THR A 48 7.48 -4.48 3.61
C THR A 48 6.50 -5.63 3.40
N PRO A 49 5.86 -6.14 4.47
CA PRO A 49 4.81 -7.14 4.32
C PRO A 49 3.62 -6.58 3.54
N GLY A 50 2.95 -7.46 2.79
CA GLY A 50 1.81 -7.06 1.97
C GLY A 50 0.58 -6.63 2.78
N PRO A 51 -0.42 -5.99 2.13
CA PRO A 51 -1.59 -5.40 2.80
C PRO A 51 -2.48 -6.43 3.52
N GLY A 52 -2.43 -7.72 3.14
CA GLY A 52 -3.16 -8.79 3.80
C GLY A 52 -2.55 -9.27 5.12
N ALA A 53 -1.30 -8.92 5.44
CA ALA A 53 -0.59 -9.47 6.60
C ALA A 53 -1.26 -9.08 7.93
N GLN A 54 -1.53 -7.78 8.12
CA GLN A 54 -2.16 -7.27 9.34
C GLN A 54 -3.60 -7.77 9.48
N SER A 55 -4.36 -7.82 8.38
CA SER A 55 -5.75 -8.28 8.38
C SER A 55 -5.87 -9.76 8.74
N ALA A 56 -4.99 -10.62 8.22
CA ALA A 56 -4.96 -12.03 8.58
C ALA A 56 -4.63 -12.24 10.06
N LEU A 57 -3.66 -11.52 10.60
CA LEU A 57 -3.26 -11.62 12.00
C LEU A 57 -4.40 -11.18 12.94
N ARG A 58 -5.09 -10.09 12.59
CA ARG A 58 -6.28 -9.63 13.32
C ARG A 58 -7.42 -10.65 13.28
N ALA A 59 -7.66 -11.26 12.13
CA ALA A 59 -8.70 -12.27 11.97
C ALA A 59 -8.42 -13.53 12.81
N LEU A 60 -7.17 -13.99 12.85
CA LEU A 60 -6.76 -15.12 13.70
C LEU A 60 -6.94 -14.81 15.19
N ALA A 61 -6.55 -13.62 15.64
CA ALA A 61 -6.78 -13.19 17.02
C ALA A 61 -8.28 -13.14 17.36
N HIS A 62 -9.11 -12.60 16.46
CA HIS A 62 -10.55 -12.51 16.67
C HIS A 62 -11.26 -13.87 16.66
N SER A 63 -10.74 -14.84 15.89
CA SER A 63 -11.26 -16.20 15.87
C SER A 63 -11.04 -16.99 17.17
N GLY A 64 -10.32 -16.42 18.15
CA GLY A 64 -10.08 -17.02 19.46
C GLY A 64 -8.84 -17.93 19.52
N MET A 65 -7.95 -17.86 18.53
CA MET A 65 -6.66 -18.56 18.57
C MET A 65 -5.67 -17.77 19.44
N LYS A 66 -4.96 -18.45 20.35
CA LYS A 66 -3.93 -17.80 21.17
C LYS A 66 -2.67 -17.56 20.35
N ILE A 67 -2.19 -16.32 20.29
CA ILE A 67 -0.94 -15.98 19.61
C ILE A 67 0.17 -15.97 20.63
N ALA A 68 1.16 -16.85 20.46
CA ALA A 68 2.26 -17.00 21.41
C ALA A 68 3.44 -16.07 21.09
N ARG A 69 4.08 -16.27 19.93
CA ARG A 69 5.23 -15.47 19.49
C ARG A 69 5.00 -14.99 18.06
N ILE A 70 5.40 -13.76 17.81
CA ILE A 70 5.42 -13.17 16.47
C ILE A 70 6.88 -12.90 16.11
N GLU A 71 7.33 -13.46 14.99
CA GLU A 71 8.69 -13.28 14.46
C GLU A 71 8.61 -12.81 13.02
N ASP A 72 9.47 -11.86 12.65
CA ASP A 72 9.71 -11.51 11.24
C ASP A 72 10.86 -12.38 10.71
N VAL A 73 10.57 -13.15 9.67
CA VAL A 73 11.53 -14.01 8.95
C VAL A 73 11.73 -13.52 7.52
N THR A 74 11.47 -12.24 7.26
CA THR A 74 11.76 -11.62 5.96
C THR A 74 13.25 -11.74 5.65
N PRO A 75 13.64 -12.30 4.49
CA PRO A 75 15.04 -12.52 4.18
C PRO A 75 15.75 -11.18 3.97
N ILE A 76 16.72 -10.89 4.85
CA ILE A 76 17.61 -9.74 4.77
C ILE A 76 18.97 -10.26 4.26
N PRO A 77 19.38 -9.91 3.04
CA PRO A 77 20.65 -10.37 2.51
C PRO A 77 21.81 -9.53 3.07
N THR A 78 22.94 -10.16 3.37
CA THR A 78 24.16 -9.47 3.84
C THR A 78 24.75 -8.57 2.76
N ASP A 79 24.70 -9.02 1.51
CA ASP A 79 25.00 -8.24 0.30
C ASP A 79 23.88 -8.46 -0.73
N SER A 80 23.53 -7.42 -1.49
CA SER A 80 22.37 -7.43 -2.38
C SER A 80 22.78 -7.27 -3.84
N THR A 81 22.14 -8.01 -4.75
CA THR A 81 22.33 -7.76 -6.19
C THR A 81 21.44 -6.61 -6.67
N ARG A 82 21.71 -6.07 -7.86
CA ARG A 82 20.99 -4.91 -8.41
C ARG A 82 19.47 -5.12 -8.38
N ARG A 83 18.73 -4.16 -7.79
CA ARG A 83 17.26 -4.17 -7.83
C ARG A 83 16.75 -3.94 -9.26
N LYS A 84 15.61 -4.54 -9.58
CA LYS A 84 14.89 -4.26 -10.83
C LYS A 84 14.08 -2.98 -10.64
N GLY A 85 14.38 -1.95 -11.43
CA GLY A 85 13.88 -0.58 -11.24
C GLY A 85 15.06 0.33 -10.90
N ASP A 86 15.44 1.22 -11.81
CA ASP A 86 16.54 2.17 -11.61
C ASP A 86 16.03 3.48 -11.02
N ARG A 87 16.93 4.29 -10.45
CA ARG A 87 16.67 5.46 -9.58
C ARG A 87 15.67 6.52 -10.09
N LEU A 88 15.30 6.49 -11.36
CA LEU A 88 14.39 7.45 -12.00
C LEU A 88 12.94 6.95 -12.15
N ALA A 89 12.69 5.64 -12.10
CA ALA A 89 11.38 5.07 -12.44
C ALA A 89 10.47 4.83 -11.22
N ASP A 90 11.05 4.55 -10.04
CA ASP A 90 10.28 4.18 -8.85
C ASP A 90 9.86 5.39 -7.98
N GLN A 91 10.50 6.57 -8.15
CA GLN A 91 10.11 7.78 -7.40
C GLN A 91 8.72 8.29 -7.78
N VAL A 92 8.24 7.98 -9.00
CA VAL A 92 6.90 8.41 -9.47
C VAL A 92 5.77 7.62 -8.81
N VAL A 93 6.07 6.45 -8.22
CA VAL A 93 5.03 5.52 -7.71
C VAL A 93 4.83 5.64 -6.20
N GLU A 94 5.85 6.09 -5.45
CA GLU A 94 5.70 6.35 -4.00
C GLU A 94 5.12 7.74 -3.70
N GLU A 95 5.28 8.72 -4.59
CA GLU A 95 4.71 10.07 -4.40
C GLU A 95 3.17 10.09 -4.60
N GLU A 96 2.63 9.20 -5.43
CA GLU A 96 1.19 9.12 -5.76
C GLU A 96 0.32 8.56 -4.62
N LEU A 97 0.89 7.82 -3.66
CA LEU A 97 0.09 7.15 -2.62
C LEU A 97 -0.10 7.94 -1.33
N ASN A 98 0.62 9.05 -1.14
CA ASN A 98 0.54 9.81 0.13
C ASN A 98 0.31 11.32 -0.01
N ASP A 99 0.01 11.80 -1.22
CA ASP A 99 -0.18 13.22 -1.44
C ASP A 99 -1.62 13.70 -1.17
N ASN A 100 -1.93 13.99 0.10
CA ASN A 100 -2.87 15.10 0.40
C ASN A 100 -2.26 16.47 0.02
N THR A 101 -0.98 16.49 -0.35
CA THR A 101 -0.15 17.65 -0.73
C THR A 101 -0.36 18.11 -2.18
N THR A 102 -0.76 17.26 -3.13
CA THR A 102 -1.08 17.69 -4.51
C THR A 102 -2.38 18.48 -4.55
N ILE A 103 -3.40 18.10 -3.78
CA ILE A 103 -4.66 18.85 -3.70
C ILE A 103 -4.42 20.26 -3.12
N THR A 104 -3.60 20.39 -2.07
CA THR A 104 -3.22 21.70 -1.50
C THR A 104 -2.31 22.49 -2.44
N ARG A 105 -1.36 21.87 -3.15
CA ARG A 105 -0.49 22.57 -4.12
C ARG A 105 -1.27 23.04 -5.36
N MET A 106 -2.23 22.25 -5.84
CA MET A 106 -3.14 22.59 -6.94
C MET A 106 -4.07 23.73 -6.54
N SER A 107 -4.69 23.68 -5.36
CA SER A 107 -5.56 24.75 -4.87
C SER A 107 -4.80 26.06 -4.63
N THR A 108 -3.56 26.00 -4.10
CA THR A 108 -2.73 27.19 -3.91
C THR A 108 -2.24 27.79 -5.25
N ARG A 109 -1.98 26.95 -6.28
CA ARG A 109 -1.63 27.43 -7.63
C ARG A 109 -2.82 28.06 -8.34
N ILE A 110 -4.01 27.46 -8.24
CA ILE A 110 -5.25 28.01 -8.80
C ILE A 110 -5.60 29.33 -8.08
N ALA A 111 -5.45 29.40 -6.76
CA ALA A 111 -5.66 30.62 -5.98
C ALA A 111 -4.67 31.75 -6.37
N ARG A 112 -3.38 31.45 -6.57
CA ARG A 112 -2.40 32.44 -7.06
C ARG A 112 -2.71 32.90 -8.49
N ARG A 113 -3.16 32.00 -9.36
CA ARG A 113 -3.50 32.34 -10.75
C ARG A 113 -4.78 33.17 -10.86
N LEU A 114 -5.78 32.89 -10.02
CA LEU A 114 -6.99 33.70 -9.88
C LEU A 114 -6.71 35.08 -9.25
N ALA A 115 -5.81 35.16 -8.26
CA ALA A 115 -5.38 36.43 -7.68
C ALA A 115 -4.71 37.34 -8.71
N SER A 116 -3.88 36.77 -9.60
CA SER A 116 -3.26 37.51 -10.72
C SER A 116 -4.26 38.00 -11.76
N TYR A 117 -5.38 37.29 -11.95
CA TYR A 117 -6.44 37.69 -12.90
C TYR A 117 -7.29 38.84 -12.35
N LYS A 118 -7.36 38.99 -11.03
CA LYS A 118 -8.15 40.03 -10.34
C LYS A 118 -7.40 41.35 -10.17
N SER A 119 -6.07 41.37 -10.35
CA SER A 119 -5.21 42.56 -10.24
C SER A 119 -4.70 43.10 -11.58
N GLY A 120 -5.06 42.50 -12.72
CA GLY A 120 -4.48 42.77 -14.03
C GLY A 120 -5.49 43.17 -15.10
N SER A 121 -6.22 44.26 -14.89
CA SER A 121 -6.90 44.98 -15.96
C SER A 121 -5.87 45.77 -16.77
N ARG A 122 -5.50 45.27 -17.97
CA ARG A 122 -5.19 46.08 -19.16
C ARG A 122 -4.64 45.25 -20.34
N ALA A 123 -5.08 45.69 -21.53
CA ALA A 123 -4.50 45.47 -22.86
C ALA A 123 -4.88 44.16 -23.59
N PHE A 124 -6.13 44.08 -24.04
CA PHE A 124 -6.41 43.50 -25.35
C PHE A 124 -6.76 44.67 -26.29
N SER A 125 -5.77 45.19 -27.00
CA SER A 125 -5.97 46.15 -28.08
C SER A 125 -5.04 45.83 -29.24
N ARG A 126 -5.68 45.65 -30.40
CA ARG A 126 -5.17 45.67 -31.79
C ARG A 126 -4.32 44.48 -32.24
N VAL A 127 -4.92 43.67 -33.12
CA VAL A 127 -4.32 43.40 -34.44
C VAL A 127 -5.44 43.55 -35.47
N SER A 128 -5.38 44.66 -36.21
CA SER A 128 -5.99 44.86 -37.53
C SER A 128 -4.81 45.06 -38.49
N ASP A 129 -4.96 44.53 -39.71
CA ASP A 129 -4.11 44.69 -40.92
C ASP A 129 -2.77 43.91 -40.85
N ASP A 130 -2.37 43.01 -41.77
CA ASP A 130 -2.70 42.73 -43.18
C ASP A 130 -3.04 41.25 -43.48
#